data_AF-A0A9X4IQS4-F1
#
_entry.id   AF-A0A9X4IQS4-F1
#
_cell.length_a   1.000
_cell.length_b   1.000
_cell.length_c   1.000
_cell.angle_alpha   90.00
_cell.angle_beta   90.00
_cell.angle_gamma   90.00
#
_symmetry.space_group_name_H-M   'P 1'
#
loop_
_entity.id
_entity.type
_entity.pdbx_description
1 polymer ?
#
loop_
_entity_poly.entity_id
_entity_poly.type
_entity_poly.pdbx_seq_one_letter_code
_entity_poly.pdbx_strand_id
1 'polypeptide(L)'
;MCCPSSISLETSDVIAIIGVIINSFLAIWIVKTLQNNLANKRYLKDHLIQEVKDLRSEYKKFLNELYQGKLRPKQILPWFKLMNIKTQDVMEIVNQKYGLDKDVLRNYQIELRNIVTEQEEFNENFKENKCFPLKESSLKEILQFQQNNNSKFNKLIIEINDKK
;
A
#
# COMPACT_ATOMS: atom_id res chain seq x y z
N MET A 1 -35.97 -16.14 -63.51
CA MET A 1 -35.27 -14.85 -63.47
C MET A 1 -35.89 -14.01 -62.37
N CYS A 2 -35.04 -13.39 -61.57
CA CYS A 2 -35.28 -12.79 -60.26
C CYS A 2 -36.25 -11.59 -60.28
N CYS A 3 -36.99 -11.40 -59.19
CA CYS A 3 -37.33 -10.07 -58.66
C CYS A 3 -37.32 -10.13 -57.12
N PRO A 4 -36.52 -9.31 -56.42
CA PRO A 4 -36.40 -9.33 -54.98
C PRO A 4 -37.63 -8.69 -54.34
N SER A 5 -38.23 -9.37 -53.36
CA SER A 5 -39.29 -8.80 -52.53
C SER A 5 -38.78 -7.58 -51.78
N SER A 6 -39.32 -6.41 -52.12
CA SER A 6 -39.09 -5.15 -51.43
C SER A 6 -39.58 -5.26 -49.98
N ILE A 7 -38.66 -5.19 -49.04
CA ILE A 7 -38.95 -5.15 -47.60
C ILE A 7 -39.65 -3.82 -47.30
N SER A 8 -40.98 -3.80 -47.19
CA SER A 8 -41.72 -2.67 -46.63
C SER A 8 -41.67 -2.75 -45.10
N LEU A 9 -40.74 -2.03 -44.48
CA LEU A 9 -40.72 -1.88 -43.02
C LEU A 9 -41.88 -0.97 -42.60
N GLU A 10 -42.81 -1.48 -41.81
CA GLU A 10 -43.81 -0.64 -41.16
C GLU A 10 -43.14 0.24 -40.09
N THR A 11 -43.70 1.41 -39.82
CA THR A 11 -43.18 2.33 -38.79
C THR A 11 -43.09 1.66 -37.41
N SER A 12 -43.98 0.70 -37.13
CA SER A 12 -43.96 -0.13 -35.93
C SER A 12 -42.69 -1.01 -35.84
N ASP A 13 -42.28 -1.64 -36.93
CA ASP A 13 -41.08 -2.49 -36.97
C ASP A 13 -39.81 -1.67 -36.77
N VAL A 14 -39.77 -0.47 -37.37
CA VAL A 14 -38.67 0.48 -37.19
C VAL A 14 -38.55 0.93 -35.73
N ILE A 15 -39.67 1.23 -35.07
CA ILE A 15 -39.69 1.59 -33.65
C ILE A 15 -39.21 0.44 -32.78
N ALA A 16 -39.63 -0.80 -33.07
CA ALA A 16 -39.20 -1.98 -32.34
C ALA A 16 -37.68 -2.21 -32.47
N ILE A 17 -37.14 -2.11 -33.69
CA ILE A 17 -35.70 -2.26 -33.96
C ILE A 17 -34.91 -1.18 -33.22
N ILE A 18 -35.35 0.09 -33.27
CA ILE A 18 -34.72 1.19 -32.53
C ILE A 18 -34.77 0.94 -31.02
N GLY A 19 -35.89 0.43 -30.50
CA GLY A 19 -36.02 0.07 -29.09
C GLY A 19 -35.02 -0.99 -28.65
N VAL A 20 -34.80 -2.03 -29.46
CA VAL A 20 -33.79 -3.07 -29.19
C VAL A 20 -32.37 -2.49 -29.23
N ILE A 21 -32.07 -1.61 -30.18
CA ILE A 21 -30.75 -0.96 -30.30
C ILE A 21 -30.47 -0.07 -29.08
N ILE A 22 -31.42 0.78 -28.68
CA ILE A 22 -31.27 1.67 -27.54
C ILE A 22 -31.09 0.87 -26.24
N ASN A 23 -31.90 -0.16 -26.02
CA ASN A 23 -31.78 -1.01 -24.84
C ASN A 23 -30.42 -1.73 -24.79
N SER A 24 -29.93 -2.21 -25.94
CA SER A 24 -28.61 -2.83 -26.05
C SER A 24 -27.48 -1.85 -25.75
N PHE A 25 -27.58 -0.61 -26.25
CA PHE A 25 -26.60 0.44 -25.99
C PHE A 25 -26.56 0.82 -24.50
N LEU A 26 -27.73 1.01 -23.89
CA LEU A 26 -27.83 1.29 -22.45
C LEU A 26 -27.22 0.18 -21.60
N ALA A 27 -27.50 -1.09 -21.92
CA ALA A 27 -26.92 -2.23 -21.22
C ALA A 27 -25.38 -2.24 -21.31
N ILE A 28 -24.81 -2.02 -22.50
CA ILE A 28 -23.36 -1.95 -22.70
C ILE A 28 -22.76 -0.77 -21.92
N TRP A 29 -23.42 0.39 -21.94
CA TRP A 29 -22.95 1.58 -21.24
C TRP A 29 -22.95 1.40 -19.72
N ILE A 30 -24.00 0.81 -19.14
CA ILE A 30 -24.08 0.49 -17.71
C ILE A 30 -22.95 -0.46 -17.32
N VAL A 31 -22.77 -1.55 -18.08
CA VAL A 31 -21.71 -2.54 -17.81
C VAL A 31 -20.33 -1.89 -17.86
N LYS A 32 -20.03 -1.10 -18.91
CA LYS A 32 -18.74 -0.39 -19.04
C LYS A 32 -18.52 0.57 -17.88
N THR A 33 -19.54 1.34 -17.50
CA THR A 33 -19.44 2.32 -16.40
C THR A 33 -19.18 1.63 -15.06
N LEU A 34 -19.89 0.53 -14.77
CA LEU A 34 -19.68 -0.25 -13.55
C LEU A 34 -18.29 -0.91 -13.53
N GLN A 35 -17.88 -1.52 -14.63
CA GLN A 35 -16.56 -2.14 -14.74
C GLN A 35 -15.44 -1.13 -14.56
N ASN A 36 -15.54 0.06 -15.17
CA ASN A 36 -14.52 1.10 -15.05
C ASN A 36 -14.41 1.61 -13.59
N ASN A 37 -15.54 1.78 -12.91
CA ASN A 37 -15.55 2.16 -11.48
C ASN A 37 -14.93 1.08 -10.58
N LEU A 38 -15.26 -0.19 -10.82
CA LEU A 38 -14.68 -1.32 -10.07
C LEU A 38 -13.16 -1.46 -10.33
N ALA A 39 -12.74 -1.29 -11.59
CA ALA A 39 -11.34 -1.34 -11.98
C ALA A 39 -10.53 -0.22 -11.32
N ASN A 40 -11.03 1.02 -11.33
CA ASN A 40 -10.37 2.16 -10.68
C ASN A 40 -10.24 1.96 -9.17
N LYS A 41 -11.29 1.46 -8.51
CA LYS A 41 -11.23 1.12 -7.07
C LYS A 41 -10.18 0.04 -6.79
N ARG A 42 -10.13 -1.01 -7.61
CA ARG A 42 -9.14 -2.08 -7.48
C ARG A 42 -7.72 -1.58 -7.69
N TYR A 43 -7.50 -0.76 -8.72
CA TYR A 43 -6.20 -0.16 -8.99
C TYR A 43 -5.69 0.67 -7.80
N LEU A 44 -6.54 1.51 -7.20
CA LEU A 44 -6.16 2.30 -6.04
C LEU A 44 -5.80 1.43 -4.82
N LYS A 45 -6.56 0.35 -4.58
CA LYS A 45 -6.22 -0.63 -3.53
C LYS A 45 -4.87 -1.28 -3.79
N ASP A 46 -4.66 -1.78 -5.00
CA ASP A 46 -3.42 -2.46 -5.37
C ASP A 46 -2.22 -1.52 -5.22
N HIS A 47 -2.37 -0.25 -5.62
CA HIS A 47 -1.35 0.78 -5.42
C HIS A 47 -1.03 1.01 -3.95
N LEU A 48 -2.02 1.23 -3.08
CA LEU A 48 -1.79 1.46 -1.65
C LEU A 48 -1.23 0.23 -0.93
N ILE A 49 -1.67 -0.97 -1.33
CA ILE A 49 -1.09 -2.23 -0.84
C ILE A 49 0.39 -2.32 -1.25
N GLN A 50 0.73 -1.88 -2.46
CA GLN A 50 2.10 -1.85 -2.93
C GLN A 50 2.96 -0.87 -2.12
N GLU A 51 2.47 0.35 -1.84
CA GLU A 51 3.16 1.30 -0.97
C GLU A 51 3.42 0.73 0.44
N VAL A 52 2.45 0.03 1.03
CA VAL A 52 2.64 -0.64 2.34
C VAL A 52 3.69 -1.76 2.26
N LYS A 53 3.73 -2.52 1.15
CA LYS A 53 4.78 -3.53 0.92
C LYS A 53 6.15 -2.89 0.77
N ASP A 54 6.23 -1.75 0.11
CA ASP A 54 7.48 -1.02 -0.12
C ASP A 54 8.01 -0.44 1.20
N LEU A 55 7.16 0.15 2.03
CA LEU A 55 7.51 0.55 3.41
C LEU A 55 8.09 -0.63 4.20
N ARG A 56 7.42 -1.78 4.18
CA ARG A 56 7.90 -2.99 4.86
C ARG A 56 9.25 -3.45 4.31
N SER A 57 9.46 -3.35 3.00
CA SER A 57 10.71 -3.70 2.34
C SER A 57 11.85 -2.78 2.78
N GLU A 58 11.61 -1.47 2.87
CA GLU A 58 12.59 -0.50 3.37
C GLU A 58 12.99 -0.79 4.82
N TYR A 59 12.05 -1.10 5.72
CA TYR A 59 12.37 -1.53 7.09
C TYR A 59 13.21 -2.82 7.11
N LYS A 60 12.86 -3.83 6.31
CA LYS A 60 13.65 -5.07 6.21
C LYS A 60 15.08 -4.81 5.75
N LYS A 61 15.25 -3.95 4.75
CA LYS A 61 16.57 -3.57 4.24
C LYS A 61 17.40 -2.88 5.33
N PHE A 62 16.82 -1.90 6.01
CA PHE A 62 17.46 -1.22 7.13
C PHE A 62 17.87 -2.19 8.23
N LEU A 63 16.98 -3.08 8.65
CA LEU A 63 17.25 -4.08 9.69
C LEU A 63 18.39 -5.03 9.28
N ASN A 64 18.43 -5.45 8.01
CA ASN A 64 19.52 -6.26 7.49
C ASN A 64 20.87 -5.51 7.52
N GLU A 65 20.89 -4.23 7.14
CA GLU A 65 22.10 -3.41 7.20
C GLU A 65 22.56 -3.15 8.63
N LEU A 66 21.61 -3.00 9.56
CA LEU A 66 21.87 -2.88 11.00
C LEU A 66 22.48 -4.17 11.56
N TYR A 67 21.91 -5.33 11.25
CA TYR A 67 22.44 -6.64 11.67
C TYR A 67 23.83 -6.93 11.12
N GLN A 68 24.15 -6.40 9.94
CA GLN A 68 25.48 -6.51 9.34
C GLN A 68 26.48 -5.49 9.88
N GLY A 69 26.07 -4.61 10.81
CA GLY A 69 26.90 -3.55 11.38
C GLY A 69 27.37 -2.53 10.34
N LYS A 70 26.62 -2.32 9.26
CA LYS A 70 27.00 -1.44 8.14
C LYS A 70 26.57 0.00 8.32
N LEU A 71 25.64 0.26 9.24
CA LEU A 71 25.04 1.57 9.44
C LEU A 71 25.87 2.46 10.36
N ARG A 72 25.86 3.77 10.08
CA ARG A 72 26.46 4.79 10.94
C ARG A 72 25.36 5.55 11.70
N PRO A 73 25.56 5.93 12.96
CA PRO A 73 24.53 6.59 13.77
C PRO A 73 23.92 7.85 13.14
N LYS A 74 24.73 8.70 12.49
CA LYS A 74 24.23 9.91 11.82
C LYS A 74 23.48 9.64 10.51
N GLN A 75 23.50 8.41 9.98
CA GLN A 75 22.66 7.99 8.85
C GLN A 75 21.32 7.41 9.32
N ILE A 76 21.31 6.78 10.49
CA ILE A 76 20.12 6.14 11.07
C ILE A 76 19.04 7.18 11.40
N LEU A 77 19.38 8.30 12.02
CA LEU A 77 18.39 9.33 12.40
C LEU A 77 17.69 9.98 11.19
N PRO A 78 18.40 10.44 10.13
CA PRO A 78 17.75 10.91 8.91
C PRO A 78 16.89 9.83 8.24
N TRP A 79 17.34 8.57 8.27
CA TRP A 79 16.56 7.47 7.72
C TRP A 79 15.22 7.29 8.45
N PHE A 80 15.21 7.30 9.79
CA PHE A 80 13.97 7.27 10.56
C PHE A 80 13.06 8.48 10.27
N LYS A 81 13.64 9.67 10.07
CA LYS A 81 12.86 10.85 9.68
C LYS A 81 12.20 10.67 8.31
N LEU A 82 12.93 10.16 7.33
CA LEU A 82 12.41 9.86 6.00
C LEU A 82 11.29 8.81 6.07
N MET A 83 11.51 7.73 6.83
CA MET A 83 10.51 6.68 7.01
C MET A 83 9.25 7.18 7.73
N ASN A 84 9.39 8.10 8.68
CA ASN A 84 8.25 8.77 9.32
C ASN A 84 7.42 9.54 8.28
N ILE A 85 8.06 10.35 7.44
CA ILE A 85 7.39 11.11 6.37
C ILE A 85 6.65 10.15 5.41
N LYS A 86 7.35 9.14 4.89
CA LYS A 86 6.76 8.17 3.94
C LYS A 86 5.59 7.41 4.54
N THR A 87 5.73 6.93 5.77
CA THR A 87 4.67 6.17 6.43
C THR A 87 3.47 7.07 6.74
N GLN A 88 3.71 8.30 7.19
CA GLN A 88 2.63 9.26 7.44
C GLN A 88 1.85 9.57 6.15
N ASP A 89 2.54 9.83 5.04
CA ASP A 89 1.90 10.09 3.74
C ASP A 89 0.98 8.94 3.30
N VAL A 90 1.50 7.69 3.32
CA VAL A 90 0.71 6.50 2.99
C VAL A 90 -0.48 6.34 3.95
N MET A 91 -0.27 6.50 5.25
CA MET A 91 -1.33 6.32 6.25
C MET A 91 -2.39 7.43 6.19
N GLU A 92 -2.03 8.66 5.82
CA GLU A 92 -2.98 9.75 5.59
C GLU A 92 -3.91 9.42 4.41
N ILE A 93 -3.36 8.93 3.29
CA ILE A 93 -4.18 8.54 2.13
C ILE A 93 -5.06 7.33 2.46
N VAL A 94 -4.51 6.33 3.16
CA VAL A 94 -5.26 5.14 3.59
C VAL A 94 -6.40 5.53 4.55
N ASN A 95 -6.16 6.44 5.49
CA ASN A 95 -7.20 6.97 6.37
C ASN A 95 -8.27 7.73 5.57
N GLN A 96 -7.88 8.64 4.67
CA GLN A 96 -8.82 9.42 3.87
C GLN A 96 -9.70 8.54 2.96
N LYS A 97 -9.16 7.45 2.41
CA LYS A 97 -9.89 6.57 1.49
C LYS A 97 -10.70 5.48 2.17
N TYR A 98 -10.21 4.92 3.28
CA TYR A 98 -10.79 3.72 3.88
C TYR A 98 -11.17 3.89 5.36
N GLY A 99 -10.91 5.05 5.96
CA GLY A 99 -11.18 5.32 7.37
C GLY A 99 -10.41 4.41 8.32
N LEU A 100 -9.28 3.85 7.89
CA LEU A 100 -8.41 3.04 8.74
C LEU A 100 -7.61 3.96 9.66
N ASP A 101 -7.26 3.46 10.85
CA ASP A 101 -6.48 4.22 11.80
C ASP A 101 -5.10 4.58 11.22
N LYS A 102 -4.79 5.87 11.22
CA LYS A 102 -3.52 6.40 10.69
C LYS A 102 -2.32 6.04 11.57
N ASP A 103 -2.57 5.71 12.84
CA ASP A 103 -1.52 5.48 13.83
C ASP A 103 -1.11 3.99 13.94
N VAL A 104 -1.69 3.10 13.11
CA VAL A 104 -1.40 1.66 13.08
C VAL A 104 0.10 1.35 13.00
N LEU A 105 0.84 2.12 12.19
CA LEU A 105 2.28 1.96 12.02
C LEU A 105 3.11 2.89 12.91
N ARG A 106 2.50 3.92 13.52
CA ARG A 106 3.21 4.91 14.33
C ARG A 106 3.98 4.26 15.48
N ASN A 107 3.35 3.34 16.20
CA ASN A 107 3.99 2.63 17.32
C ASN A 107 5.17 1.78 16.85
N TYR A 108 5.07 1.15 15.67
CA TYR A 108 6.18 0.41 15.07
C TYR A 108 7.42 1.31 14.89
N GLN A 109 7.19 2.53 14.39
CA GLN A 109 8.27 3.48 14.10
C GLN A 109 8.96 4.00 15.34
N ILE A 110 8.15 4.40 16.33
CA ILE A 110 8.66 4.97 17.58
C ILE A 110 9.44 3.92 18.35
N GLU A 111 8.86 2.74 18.54
CA GLU A 111 9.50 1.64 19.27
C GLU A 111 10.81 1.21 18.58
N LEU A 112 10.79 0.97 17.27
CA LEU A 112 12.00 0.57 16.56
C LEU A 112 13.09 1.64 16.64
N ARG A 113 12.72 2.91 16.49
CA ARG A 113 13.68 4.02 16.64
C ARG A 113 14.30 4.00 18.03
N ASN A 114 13.48 3.94 19.07
CA ASN A 114 13.94 3.97 20.45
C ASN A 114 14.89 2.79 20.73
N ILE A 115 14.48 1.56 20.38
CA ILE A 115 15.32 0.37 20.52
C ILE A 115 16.68 0.56 19.85
N VAL A 116 16.73 1.12 18.64
CA VAL A 116 18.00 1.31 17.92
C VAL A 116 18.84 2.46 18.52
N THR A 117 18.21 3.56 18.91
CA THR A 117 18.95 4.77 19.35
C THR A 117 19.31 4.77 20.83
N GLU A 118 18.64 3.97 21.65
CA GLU A 118 18.89 3.86 23.08
C GLU A 118 19.95 2.80 23.40
N GLN A 119 20.41 2.04 22.39
CA GLN A 119 21.50 1.08 22.53
C GLN A 119 22.83 1.76 22.88
N GLU A 120 23.59 1.11 23.77
CA GLU A 120 24.91 1.58 24.18
C GLU A 120 25.85 1.70 22.98
N GLU A 121 25.87 0.69 22.09
CA GLU A 121 26.71 0.68 20.89
C GLU A 121 26.43 1.88 19.97
N PHE A 122 25.17 2.28 19.85
CA PHE A 122 24.77 3.44 19.05
C PHE A 122 25.35 4.73 19.64
N ASN A 123 25.23 4.90 20.96
CA ASN A 123 25.67 6.09 21.68
C ASN A 123 27.19 6.24 21.68
N GLU A 124 27.92 5.15 21.94
CA GLU A 124 29.38 5.12 21.91
C GLU A 124 29.94 5.54 20.54
N ASN A 125 29.26 5.13 19.46
CA ASN A 125 29.71 5.39 18.10
C ASN A 125 29.12 6.67 17.48
N PHE A 126 28.24 7.39 18.20
CA PHE A 126 27.52 8.54 17.65
C PHE A 126 28.44 9.72 17.29
N LYS A 127 29.38 10.05 18.19
CA LYS A 127 30.29 11.19 18.03
C LYS A 127 31.20 11.01 16.82
N GLU A 128 31.83 9.85 16.73
CA GLU A 128 32.77 9.49 15.66
C GLU A 128 32.05 9.03 14.38
N ASN A 129 30.74 8.78 14.46
CA ASN A 129 29.90 8.33 13.36
C ASN A 129 30.46 7.08 12.65
N LYS A 130 30.99 6.15 13.42
CA LYS A 130 31.54 4.89 12.92
C LYS A 130 30.44 3.86 12.76
N CYS A 131 30.65 2.93 11.83
CA CYS A 131 29.85 1.73 11.75
C CYS A 131 30.05 0.90 13.02
N PHE A 132 28.98 0.30 13.54
CA PHE A 132 29.02 -0.46 14.78
C PHE A 132 28.27 -1.78 14.61
N PRO A 133 28.82 -2.90 15.11
CA PRO A 133 28.06 -4.14 15.24
C PRO A 133 27.11 -4.06 16.45
N LEU A 134 26.00 -4.79 16.39
CA LEU A 134 25.11 -4.94 17.54
C LEU A 134 25.70 -5.92 18.56
N LYS A 135 25.51 -5.65 19.84
CA LYS A 135 25.71 -6.66 20.90
C LYS A 135 24.58 -7.71 20.83
N GLU A 136 24.82 -8.88 21.42
CA GLU A 136 23.86 -9.98 21.43
C GLU A 136 22.53 -9.61 22.11
N SER A 137 22.58 -8.83 23.20
CA SER A 137 21.41 -8.29 23.89
C SER A 137 20.57 -7.40 22.98
N SER A 138 21.23 -6.46 22.31
CA SER A 138 20.64 -5.50 21.37
C SER A 138 20.00 -6.21 20.17
N LEU A 139 20.68 -7.23 19.63
CA LEU A 139 20.14 -8.08 18.58
C LEU A 139 18.88 -8.81 19.03
N LYS A 140 18.90 -9.42 20.22
CA LYS A 140 17.76 -10.16 20.78
C LYS A 140 16.54 -9.26 20.96
N GLU A 141 16.74 -8.04 21.45
CA GLU A 141 15.68 -7.05 21.62
C GLU A 141 15.02 -6.67 20.29
N ILE A 142 15.83 -6.38 19.26
CA ILE A 142 15.31 -6.05 17.93
C ILE A 142 14.56 -7.24 17.32
N LEU A 143 15.07 -8.47 17.48
CA LEU A 143 14.39 -9.68 16.99
C LEU A 143 13.04 -9.90 17.69
N GLN A 144 12.97 -9.69 19.00
CA GLN A 144 11.73 -9.79 19.76
C GLN A 144 10.72 -8.73 19.33
N PHE A 145 11.17 -7.49 19.11
CA PHE A 145 10.35 -6.43 18.53
C PHE A 145 9.79 -6.85 17.16
N GLN A 146 10.64 -7.37 16.26
CA GLN A 146 10.22 -7.83 14.94
C GLN A 146 9.17 -8.95 15.03
N GLN A 147 9.36 -9.93 15.92
CA GLN A 147 8.43 -11.03 16.11
C GLN A 147 7.04 -10.52 16.52
N ASN A 148 6.99 -9.54 17.41
CA ASN A 148 5.73 -9.00 17.94
C ASN A 148 5.04 -8.06 16.94
N ASN A 149 5.81 -7.33 16.13
CA ASN A 149 5.31 -6.18 15.39
C ASN A 149 5.24 -6.37 13.86
N ASN A 150 5.95 -7.33 13.27
CA ASN A 150 5.97 -7.51 11.81
C ASN A 150 4.59 -7.85 11.22
N SER A 151 3.67 -8.40 12.01
CA SER A 151 2.31 -8.70 11.57
C SER A 151 1.50 -7.44 11.25
N LYS A 152 1.87 -6.26 11.79
CA LYS A 152 1.15 -4.99 11.59
C LYS A 152 1.01 -4.63 10.10
N PHE A 153 2.08 -4.79 9.31
CA PHE A 153 2.03 -4.53 7.86
C PHE A 153 1.08 -5.48 7.13
N ASN A 154 1.08 -6.77 7.48
CA ASN A 154 0.18 -7.74 6.85
C ASN A 154 -1.28 -7.47 7.23
N LYS A 155 -1.54 -7.11 8.49
CA LYS A 155 -2.89 -6.74 8.95
C LYS A 155 -3.40 -5.51 8.21
N LEU A 156 -2.57 -4.48 8.05
CA LEU A 156 -2.92 -3.29 7.27
C LEU A 156 -3.26 -3.63 5.81
N ILE A 157 -2.50 -4.52 5.17
CA ILE A 157 -2.80 -4.98 3.80
C ILE A 157 -4.16 -5.68 3.74
N ILE A 158 -4.47 -6.56 4.70
CA ILE A 158 -5.77 -7.24 4.78
C ILE A 158 -6.89 -6.22 4.97
N GLU A 159 -6.72 -5.26 5.89
CA GLU A 159 -7.72 -4.22 6.15
C GLU A 159 -7.97 -3.33 4.92
N ILE A 160 -6.94 -2.94 4.17
CA ILE A 160 -7.10 -2.19 2.91
C ILE A 160 -7.84 -3.03 1.87
N ASN A 161 -7.50 -4.32 1.76
CA ASN A 161 -8.14 -5.23 0.82
C ASN A 161 -9.64 -5.41 1.11
N ASP A 162 -9.99 -5.56 2.38
CA ASP A 162 -11.34 -5.94 2.83
C ASP A 162 -12.33 -4.75 2.85
N LYS A 163 -11.86 -3.51 2.77
CA LYS A 163 -12.71 -2.30 2.71
C LYS A 163 -13.47 -2.20 1.38
N LYS A 164 -14.75 -1.80 1.41
CA LYS A 164 -15.62 -1.71 0.22
C LYS A 164 -15.45 -0.42 -0.59
#